data_AF-A0A6N2JP12-F1
#
_entry.id   AF-A0A6N2JP12-F1
#
_cell.length_a   1.000
_cell.length_b   1.000
_cell.length_c   1.000
_cell.angle_alpha   90.00
_cell.angle_beta   90.00
_cell.angle_gamma   90.00
#
_symmetry.space_group_name_H-M   'P 1'
#
loop_
_entity.id
_entity.type
_entity.pdbx_description
1 polymer ?
#
loop_
_entity_poly.entity_id
_entity_poly.type
_entity_poly.pdbx_seq_one_letter_code
_entity_poly.pdbx_strand_id
1 'polypeptide(L)' 'MSPDYIKAQLILLISIVAAIAFVGCIYELSYGAPDFGFALTWAILLISLPVGVYSFVKAVSLARKSMQ' A
#
# COMPACT_ATOMS: atom_id res chain seq x y z
N MET A 1 -17.84 -13.05 11.32
CA MET A 1 -16.86 -12.88 10.22
C MET A 1 -15.90 -14.05 10.26
N SER A 2 -15.62 -14.68 9.11
CA SER A 2 -14.61 -15.74 9.06
C SER A 2 -13.21 -15.15 9.35
N PRO A 3 -12.31 -15.92 9.98
CA PRO A 3 -10.95 -15.46 10.26
C PRO A 3 -10.19 -14.99 9.01
N ASP A 4 -10.48 -15.60 7.85
CA ASP A 4 -9.84 -15.24 6.58
C ASP A 4 -10.36 -13.91 6.02
N TYR A 5 -11.63 -13.58 6.25
CA TYR A 5 -12.17 -12.27 5.87
C TYR A 5 -11.49 -11.14 6.67
N ILE A 6 -11.31 -11.30 7.98
CA ILE A 6 -10.62 -10.31 8.83
C ILE A 6 -9.18 -10.11 8.36
N LYS A 7 -8.46 -11.21 8.10
CA LYS A 7 -7.10 -11.15 7.54
C LYS A 7 -7.09 -10.41 6.19
N ALA A 8 -8.08 -10.63 5.33
CA ALA A 8 -8.16 -9.97 4.03
C ALA A 8 -8.30 -8.45 4.18
N GLN A 9 -9.13 -7.99 5.12
CA GLN A 9 -9.27 -6.56 5.42
C GLN A 9 -7.99 -5.94 5.99
N LEU A 10 -7.27 -6.64 6.86
CA LEU A 10 -5.98 -6.15 7.39
C LEU A 10 -4.92 -6.01 6.29
N ILE A 11 -4.84 -6.96 5.36
CA ILE A 11 -3.93 -6.87 4.21
C ILE A 11 -4.37 -5.75 3.25
N LEU A 12 -5.67 -5.56 3.08
CA LEU A 12 -6.20 -4.46 2.27
C LEU A 12 -5.81 -3.10 2.88
N LEU A 13 -5.85 -2.96 4.20
CA LEU A 13 -5.41 -1.76 4.90
C LEU A 13 -3.94 -1.42 4.58
N ILE A 14 -3.06 -2.43 4.55
CA ILE A 14 -1.65 -2.24 4.14
C ILE A 14 -1.57 -1.70 2.71
N SER A 15 -2.37 -2.24 1.79
CA SER A 15 -2.42 -1.73 0.41
C SER A 15 -2.88 -0.28 0.34
N ILE A 16 -3.85 0.11 1.16
CA ILE A 16 -4.39 1.48 1.19
C ILE A 16 -3.32 2.45 1.70
N VAL A 17 -2.67 2.12 2.82
CA VAL A 17 -1.59 2.95 3.38
C VAL A 17 -0.44 3.09 2.39
N ALA A 18 -0.07 2.01 1.69
CA ALA A 18 0.95 2.06 0.65
C ALA A 18 0.55 2.99 -0.51
N ALA A 19 -0.71 2.96 -0.95
CA ALA A 19 -1.21 3.85 -1.99
C ALA A 19 -1.19 5.33 -1.57
N ILE A 20 -1.56 5.64 -0.31
CA ILE A 20 -1.48 6.99 0.24
C ILE A 20 -0.03 7.49 0.25
N ALA A 21 0.89 6.66 0.74
CA ALA A 21 2.32 6.98 0.77
C ALA A 21 2.88 7.22 -0.64
N PHE A 22 2.49 6.40 -1.62
CA PHE A 22 2.90 6.54 -3.02
C PHE A 22 2.48 7.90 -3.60
N VAL A 23 1.22 8.28 -3.45
CA VAL A 23 0.69 9.56 -3.96
C VAL A 23 1.34 10.75 -3.23
N GLY A 24 1.53 10.66 -1.91
CA GLY A 24 2.22 11.69 -1.13
C GLY A 24 3.67 11.91 -1.58
N CYS A 25 4.42 10.83 -1.83
CA CYS A 25 5.79 10.93 -2.33
C CYS A 25 5.86 11.56 -3.72
N ILE A 26 4.93 11.24 -4.62
CA ILE A 26 4.85 11.90 -5.94
C ILE A 26 4.66 13.42 -5.76
N TYR A 27 3.73 13.82 -4.90
CA TYR A 27 3.47 15.24 -4.62
C TYR A 27 4.71 15.94 -4.09
N GLU A 28 5.34 15.41 -3.04
CA GLU A 28 6.52 16.02 -2.41
C GLU A 28 7.72 16.12 -3.36
N LEU A 29 7.99 15.05 -4.12
CA LEU A 29 9.08 15.04 -5.11
C LEU A 29 8.81 16.03 -6.25
N SER A 30 7.54 16.17 -6.67
CA SER A 30 7.14 17.13 -7.71
C SER A 30 7.18 18.57 -7.21
N TYR A 31 6.90 18.80 -5.93
CA TYR A 31 7.00 20.11 -5.27
C TYR A 31 8.47 20.55 -5.09
N GLY A 32 9.41 19.60 -5.01
CA GLY A 32 10.85 19.87 -4.98
C GLY A 32 11.43 20.12 -3.59
N ALA A 33 10.62 19.99 -2.53
CA ALA A 33 11.06 20.11 -1.14
C ALA A 33 10.43 19.00 -0.27
N PRO A 34 10.88 17.74 -0.42
CA PRO A 34 10.38 16.62 0.38
C PRO A 34 10.82 16.71 1.84
N ASP A 35 9.91 16.46 2.78
CA ASP A 35 10.14 16.61 4.23
C ASP A 35 11.13 15.57 4.76
N PHE A 36 11.07 14.36 4.21
CA PHE A 36 12.00 13.27 4.52
C PHE A 36 13.29 13.31 3.67
N GLY A 37 13.43 14.31 2.82
CA GLY A 37 14.53 14.44 1.86
C GLY A 37 14.40 13.53 0.65
N PHE A 38 15.07 13.90 -0.45
CA PHE A 38 14.90 13.24 -1.74
C PHE A 38 15.17 11.73 -1.70
N ALA A 39 16.26 11.30 -1.05
CA ALA A 39 16.65 9.89 -1.05
C ALA A 39 15.61 8.99 -0.37
N LEU A 40 15.10 9.41 0.79
CA LEU A 40 14.14 8.61 1.55
C LEU A 40 12.76 8.64 0.87
N THR A 41 12.30 9.79 0.38
CA THR A 41 11.02 9.90 -0.34
C THR A 41 11.02 9.07 -1.63
N TRP A 42 12.12 9.03 -2.38
CA TRP A 42 12.27 8.11 -3.53
C TRP A 42 12.24 6.63 -3.12
N ALA A 43 12.88 6.27 -2.00
CA ALA A 43 12.85 4.90 -1.51
C ALA A 43 11.41 4.48 -1.12
N ILE A 44 10.67 5.34 -0.42
CA ILE A 44 9.27 5.08 -0.05
C ILE A 44 8.40 4.95 -1.31
N LEU A 45 8.58 5.83 -2.31
CA LEU A 45 7.87 5.74 -3.59
C LEU A 45 8.10 4.38 -4.26
N LEU A 46 9.35 3.96 -4.38
CA LEU A 46 9.71 2.71 -5.07
C LEU A 46 9.22 1.46 -4.34
N ILE A 47 9.17 1.48 -3.00
CA ILE A 47 8.71 0.34 -2.19
C ILE A 47 7.18 0.30 -2.06
N SER A 48 6.53 1.45 -1.99
CA SER A 48 5.07 1.53 -1.78
C SER A 48 4.28 0.95 -2.96
N LEU A 49 4.76 1.11 -4.20
CA LEU A 49 4.11 0.50 -5.37
C LEU A 49 4.06 -1.04 -5.31
N PRO A 50 5.18 -1.78 -5.20
CA PRO A 50 5.15 -3.24 -5.12
C PRO A 50 4.44 -3.74 -3.86
N VAL A 51 4.61 -3.09 -2.71
CA VAL A 51 3.90 -3.45 -1.47
C VAL A 51 2.40 -3.29 -1.64
N GLY A 52 1.95 -2.18 -2.24
CA GLY A 52 0.54 -1.93 -2.52
C GLY A 52 -0.06 -2.99 -3.46
N VAL A 53 0.55 -3.20 -4.62
CA VAL A 53 0.05 -4.16 -5.62
C VAL A 53 0.01 -5.58 -5.05
N TYR A 54 1.10 -6.02 -4.40
CA TYR A 54 1.15 -7.36 -3.81
C TYR A 54 0.09 -7.55 -2.73
N SER A 55 -0.04 -6.57 -1.82
CA SER A 55 -1.03 -6.62 -0.74
C SER A 55 -2.45 -6.63 -1.27
N PHE A 56 -2.76 -5.80 -2.28
CA PHE A 56 -4.06 -5.78 -2.92
C PHE A 56 -4.43 -7.15 -3.51
N VAL A 57 -3.55 -7.73 -4.33
CA VAL A 57 -3.80 -9.04 -4.96
C VAL A 57 -4.01 -10.13 -3.92
N LYS A 58 -3.22 -10.14 -2.85
CA LYS A 58 -3.36 -11.08 -1.73
C LYS A 58 -4.66 -10.88 -0.96
N ALA A 59 -5.03 -9.64 -0.67
CA ALA A 59 -6.28 -9.31 0.01
C ALA A 59 -7.50 -9.78 -0.80
N VAL A 60 -7.53 -9.51 -2.11
CA VAL A 60 -8.62 -9.96 -2.99
C VAL A 60 -8.66 -11.49 -3.07
N SER A 61 -7.51 -12.16 -3.16
CA SER A 61 -7.44 -13.63 -3.12
C SER A 61 -8.05 -14.20 -1.83
N LEU A 62 -7.71 -13.62 -0.68
CA LEU A 62 -8.17 -14.09 0.62
C LEU A 62 -9.65 -13.79 0.87
N ALA A 63 -10.13 -12.61 0.45
CA ALA A 63 -11.54 -12.25 0.49
C ALA A 63 -12.38 -13.24 -0.34
N ARG A 64 -11.93 -13.59 -1.55
CA ARG A 64 -12.60 -14.60 -2.38
C ARG A 64 -12.68 -15.97 -1.69
N LYS A 65 -11.58 -16.44 -1.10
CA LYS A 65 -11.56 -17.71 -0.34
C LYS A 65 -12.53 -17.70 0.84
N SER A 66 -12.73 -16.56 1.47
CA SER A 66 -13.63 -16.42 2.63
C SER A 66 -15.12 -16.48 2.30
N MET A 67 -15.48 -16.37 1.01
CA MET A 67 -16.85 -16.43 0.49
C MET A 67 -17.22 -17.79 -0.10
N GLN A 68 -16.26 -18.71 -0.19
CA GLN A 68 -16.46 -20.11 -0.60
C GLN A 68 -16.68 -20.97 0.64
#